data_AF-A0A235B692-F1
#
_entry.id   AF-A0A235B692-F1
#
_cell.length_a   1.000
_cell.length_b   1.000
_cell.length_c   1.000
_cell.angle_alpha   90.00
_cell.angle_beta   90.00
_cell.angle_gamma   90.00
#
_symmetry.space_group_name_H-M   'P 1'
#
loop_
_entity.id
_entity.type
_entity.pdbx_description
1 polymer ?
#
loop_
_entity_poly.entity_id
_entity_poly.type
_entity_poly.pdbx_seq_one_letter_code
_entity_poly.pdbx_strand_id
1 'polypeptide(L)' 'MKASCILCDCTFSPDPKQAKKLRKHPHRIFLCPECHQRIRERTLARKSAEKQPSIRKERH' A
#
# COMPACT_ATOMS: atom_id res chain seq x y z
N MET A 1 5.29 9.31 14.37
CA MET A 1 4.75 7.95 14.54
C MET A 1 5.44 7.08 13.51
N LYS A 2 6.14 6.04 13.95
CA LYS A 2 6.78 5.08 13.04
C LYS A 2 5.77 3.99 12.75
N ALA A 3 5.63 3.58 11.50
CA ALA A 3 4.77 2.49 11.09
C ALA A 3 5.63 1.30 10.65
N SER A 4 5.22 0.07 10.96
CA SER A 4 5.83 -1.14 10.45
C SER A 4 5.15 -1.57 9.16
N CYS A 5 5.93 -2.02 8.18
CA CYS A 5 5.41 -2.61 6.96
C CYS A 5 5.05 -4.08 7.19
N ILE A 6 3.85 -4.51 6.80
CA ILE A 6 3.44 -5.93 6.96
C ILE A 6 4.17 -6.91 6.04
N LEU A 7 4.84 -6.42 4.98
CA LEU A 7 5.47 -7.29 3.98
C LEU A 7 6.95 -7.55 4.23
N CYS A 8 7.62 -6.63 4.93
CA CYS A 8 9.06 -6.70 5.14
C CYS A 8 9.47 -6.33 6.56
N ASP A 9 8.49 -6.11 7.45
CA ASP A 9 8.64 -5.71 8.85
C ASP A 9 9.51 -4.46 9.12
N CYS A 10 9.90 -3.73 8.07
CA CYS A 10 10.67 -2.51 8.21
C CYS A 10 9.84 -1.41 8.84
N THR A 11 10.40 -0.74 9.85
CA THR A 11 9.87 0.51 10.38
C THR A 11 10.21 1.68 9.47
N PHE A 12 9.20 2.42 9.02
CA PHE A 12 9.36 3.61 8.19
C PHE A 12 8.58 4.80 8.77
N SER A 13 8.94 6.00 8.33
CA SER A 13 8.22 7.21 8.70
C SER A 13 7.19 7.54 7.60
N PRO A 14 5.89 7.42 7.88
CA PRO A 14 4.85 7.75 6.90
C PRO A 14 4.81 9.25 6.60
N ASP A 15 4.54 9.60 5.36
CA ASP A 15 4.31 11.00 4.92
C ASP A 15 3.18 11.66 5.76
N PRO A 16 3.17 12.99 5.99
CA PRO A 16 2.09 13.68 6.70
C PRO A 16 0.67 13.27 6.29
N LYS A 17 0.41 13.00 5.01
CA LYS A 17 -0.90 12.52 4.54
C LYS A 17 -1.18 11.07 4.98
N GLN A 18 -0.17 10.20 4.94
CA GLN A 18 -0.28 8.82 5.41
C GLN A 18 -0.42 8.77 6.94
N ALA A 19 0.35 9.60 7.66
CA ALA A 19 0.27 9.75 9.11
C ALA A 19 -1.14 10.19 9.55
N LYS A 20 -1.77 11.13 8.84
CA LYS A 20 -3.16 11.53 9.10
C LYS A 20 -4.14 10.37 8.91
N LYS A 21 -3.94 9.55 7.88
CA LYS A 21 -4.77 8.35 7.62
C LYS A 21 -4.55 7.26 8.67
N LEU A 22 -3.31 7.02 9.08
CA LEU A 22 -2.95 6.05 10.11
C LEU A 22 -3.53 6.45 11.47
N ARG A 23 -3.50 7.75 11.82
CA ARG A 23 -4.17 8.26 13.04
C ARG A 23 -5.68 8.05 13.01
N LYS A 24 -6.33 8.28 11.86
CA LYS A 24 -7.77 8.05 11.69
C LYS A 24 -8.16 6.57 11.66
N HIS A 25 -7.27 5.72 11.16
CA HIS A 25 -7.51 4.28 11.01
C HIS A 25 -6.25 3.48 11.35
N PRO A 26 -5.93 3.32 12.66
CA PRO A 26 -4.70 2.67 13.09
C PRO A 26 -4.68 1.17 12.79
N HIS A 27 -5.85 0.54 12.65
CA HIS A 27 -6.02 -0.86 12.29
C HIS A 27 -5.79 -1.14 10.79
N ARG A 28 -5.62 -0.11 9.94
CA ARG A 28 -5.35 -0.34 8.52
C ARG A 28 -3.90 -0.74 8.33
N ILE A 29 -3.69 -1.68 7.42
CA ILE A 29 -2.38 -2.10 6.98
C ILE A 29 -1.72 -0.96 6.19
N PHE A 30 -0.48 -0.64 6.54
CA PHE A 30 0.37 0.28 5.79
C PHE A 30 1.59 -0.43 5.24
N LEU A 31 2.04 0.03 4.07
CA LEU A 31 3.21 -0.50 3.39
C LEU A 31 4.30 0.57 3.38
N CYS A 32 5.55 0.14 3.53
CA CYS A 32 6.69 1.02 3.31
C CYS A 32 6.72 1.49 1.84
N PRO A 33 7.31 2.67 1.57
CA PRO A 33 7.38 3.21 0.21
C PRO A 33 8.06 2.25 -0.77
N GLU A 34 9.08 1.53 -0.32
CA GLU A 34 9.78 0.47 -1.06
C GLU A 34 8.83 -0.65 -1.54
N CYS A 35 8.10 -1.29 -0.62
CA CYS A 35 7.17 -2.36 -0.97
C CYS A 35 6.01 -1.84 -1.82
N HIS A 36 5.53 -0.63 -1.53
CA HIS A 36 4.50 0.01 -2.34
C HIS A 36 4.98 0.23 -3.78
N GLN A 37 6.22 0.68 -3.96
CA GLN A 37 6.84 0.86 -5.28
C GLN A 37 7.04 -0.48 -6.00
N ARG A 38 7.61 -1.49 -5.33
CA ARG A 38 7.78 -2.85 -5.90
C ARG A 38 6.47 -3.45 -6.40
N ILE A 39 5.40 -3.35 -5.60
CA ILE A 39 4.07 -3.84 -6.00
C ILE A 39 3.52 -3.01 -7.14
N ARG A 40 3.67 -1.69 -7.09
CA ARG A 40 3.23 -0.78 -8.15
C ARG A 40 3.90 -1.12 -9.48
N GLU A 41 5.21 -1.29 -9.51
CA GLU A 41 5.97 -1.64 -10.71
C GLU A 41 5.54 -2.99 -11.27
N ARG A 42 5.42 -4.03 -10.42
CA ARG A 42 4.89 -5.33 -10.84
C ARG A 42 3.45 -5.23 -11.38
N THR A 43 2.61 -4.41 -10.75
CA THR A 43 1.23 -4.20 -11.18
C THR A 43 1.18 -3.45 -12.50
N LEU A 44 2.03 -2.45 -12.69
CA LEU A 44 2.14 -1.69 -13.94
C LEU A 44 2.66 -2.59 -15.07
N ALA A 45 3.71 -3.36 -14.83
CA ALA A 45 4.26 -4.34 -15.78
C ALA A 45 3.20 -5.37 -16.20
N ARG A 46 2.39 -5.85 -15.25
CA ARG A 46 1.24 -6.73 -15.54
C ARG A 46 0.15 -6.02 -16.35
N LYS A 47 -0.21 -4.77 -16.00
CA LYS A 47 -1.20 -3.97 -16.74
C LYS A 47 -0.78 -3.69 -18.18
N SER A 48 0.51 -3.46 -18.42
CA SER A 48 1.03 -3.33 -19.79
C SER A 48 1.05 -4.66 -20.55
N ALA A 49 1.11 -5.79 -19.85
CA ALA A 49 1.18 -7.11 -20.46
C ALA A 49 -0.19 -7.71 -20.81
N GLU A 50 -1.22 -7.56 -19.95
CA GLU A 50 -2.54 -8.12 -20.26
C GLU A 50 -3.65 -7.47 -19.41
N LYS A 51 -4.80 -7.22 -20.06
CA LYS A 51 -6.04 -6.72 -19.45
C LYS A 51 -6.44 -7.63 -18.29
N GLN A 52 -6.33 -7.17 -17.04
CA GLN A 52 -6.97 -7.86 -15.91
C GLN A 52 -7.76 -6.91 -15.01
N PRO A 53 -8.91 -7.39 -14.49
CA PRO A 53 -9.98 -6.57 -13.96
C PRO A 53 -9.54 -5.98 -12.63
N SER A 54 -9.78 -4.68 -12.47
CA SER A 54 -9.84 -4.07 -11.15
C SER A 54 -10.83 -4.86 -10.31
N ILE A 55 -10.34 -5.57 -9.28
CA ILE A 55 -11.19 -6.10 -8.20
C ILE A 55 -11.84 -4.88 -7.54
N ARG A 56 -12.97 -4.47 -8.12
CA ARG A 56 -13.87 -3.47 -7.59
C ARG A 56 -14.53 -4.19 -6.43
N LYS A 57 -14.05 -3.95 -5.20
CA LYS A 57 -14.67 -4.47 -3.99
C LYS A 57 -16.16 -4.13 -4.06
N GLU A 58 -16.99 -5.13 -4.37
CA GLU A 58 -18.41 -5.10 -4.09
C GLU A 58 -18.53 -4.89 -2.59
N ARG A 59 -18.99 -3.68 -2.22
CA ARG A 59 -19.57 -3.44 -0.91
C ARG A 59 -20.99 -4.01 -1.01
N HIS A 60 -21.19 -5.18 -0.41
CA HIS A 60 -22.50 -5.64 -0.01
C HIS A 60 -22.89 -4.91 1.28
#